data_AF-A0A958TMV3-F1
#
_entry.id   AF-A0A958TMV3-F1
#
_cell.length_a   1.000
_cell.length_b   1.000
_cell.length_c   1.000
_cell.angle_alpha   90.00
_cell.angle_beta   90.00
_cell.angle_gamma   90.00
#
_symmetry.space_group_name_H-M   'P 1'
#
loop_
_entity.id
_entity.type
_entity.pdbx_description
1 polymer ?
#
loop_
_entity_poly.entity_id
_entity_poly.type
_entity_poly.pdbx_seq_one_letter_code
_entity_poly.pdbx_strand_id
1 'polypeptide(L)'
;MKKLFYLLFLMTTLSFSSNPTPTTISDVTVYLSGAQVTRTATIKLPVGTTEFTFDKLSPYIQEASIQVSGLKSASILSINFGINYLSKQNQTESVEAFQDQIKSFLDKIQMEDDLIAGFNEELSVIQSNRHLGNDSQVVNLEKLKQFTDYYRTRITEIKSSIYASEKKKHSFQ
;
A
#
# COMPACT_ATOMS: atom_id res chain seq x y z
N MET A 1 -39.72 -56.03 0.08
CA MET A 1 -38.68 -55.44 0.95
C MET A 1 -37.44 -54.90 0.22
N LYS A 2 -37.21 -55.17 -1.08
CA LYS A 2 -36.08 -54.58 -1.83
C LYS A 2 -36.29 -53.10 -2.24
N LYS A 3 -37.54 -52.69 -2.51
CA LYS A 3 -37.86 -51.29 -2.89
C LYS A 3 -37.75 -50.28 -1.73
N LEU A 4 -37.86 -50.74 -0.47
CA LEU A 4 -37.72 -49.89 0.71
C LEU A 4 -36.24 -49.55 0.99
N PHE A 5 -35.32 -50.46 0.63
CA PHE A 5 -33.88 -50.21 0.75
C PHE A 5 -33.37 -49.17 -0.26
N TYR A 6 -33.96 -49.13 -1.47
CA TYR A 6 -33.67 -48.08 -2.46
C TYR A 6 -34.16 -46.69 -2.04
N LEU A 7 -35.22 -46.60 -1.22
CA LEU A 7 -35.71 -45.31 -0.70
C LEU A 7 -34.79 -44.73 0.39
N LEU A 8 -34.14 -45.61 1.18
CA LEU A 8 -33.21 -45.19 2.24
C LEU A 8 -31.88 -44.64 1.69
N PHE A 9 -31.45 -45.12 0.52
CA PHE A 9 -30.20 -44.67 -0.12
C PHE A 9 -30.33 -43.29 -0.80
N LEU A 10 -31.55 -42.77 -0.98
CA LEU A 10 -31.78 -41.47 -1.62
C LEU A 10 -31.75 -40.28 -0.64
N MET A 11 -31.70 -40.53 0.67
CA MET A 11 -31.75 -39.49 1.71
C MET A 11 -30.39 -39.02 2.23
N THR A 12 -29.28 -39.60 1.77
CA THR A 12 -27.94 -39.34 2.33
C THR A 12 -27.13 -38.23 1.66
N THR A 13 -27.70 -37.42 0.77
CA THR A 13 -26.98 -36.30 0.13
C THR A 13 -27.62 -34.94 0.42
N LEU A 14 -27.79 -34.61 1.70
CA LEU A 14 -27.90 -33.21 2.13
C LEU A 14 -26.49 -32.69 2.40
N SER A 15 -25.78 -32.34 1.34
CA SER A 15 -24.55 -31.57 1.46
C SER A 15 -24.89 -30.18 1.99
N PHE A 16 -24.55 -29.89 3.24
CA PHE A 16 -24.62 -28.55 3.80
C PHE A 16 -23.50 -27.71 3.16
N SER A 17 -23.78 -27.10 2.02
CA SER A 17 -22.92 -26.06 1.45
C SER A 17 -23.25 -24.75 2.16
N SER A 18 -22.36 -24.30 3.06
CA SER A 18 -22.48 -22.98 3.70
C SER A 18 -22.19 -21.90 2.66
N ASN A 19 -23.23 -21.43 1.96
CA ASN A 19 -23.09 -20.27 1.09
C ASN A 19 -22.72 -19.04 1.93
N PRO A 20 -21.83 -18.15 1.44
CA PRO A 20 -21.49 -16.94 2.15
C PRO A 20 -22.74 -16.12 2.46
N THR A 21 -22.85 -15.67 3.70
CA THR A 21 -23.95 -14.81 4.12
C THR A 21 -23.67 -13.39 3.63
N PRO A 22 -24.57 -12.76 2.85
CA PRO A 22 -24.34 -11.44 2.30
C PRO A 22 -24.29 -10.41 3.43
N THR A 23 -23.33 -9.51 3.35
CA THR A 23 -23.16 -8.41 4.31
C THR A 23 -22.92 -7.11 3.57
N THR A 24 -23.39 -6.01 4.15
CA THR A 24 -23.21 -4.66 3.63
C THR A 24 -22.28 -3.86 4.52
N ILE A 25 -21.38 -3.09 3.92
CA ILE A 25 -20.54 -2.13 4.67
C ILE A 25 -21.45 -0.97 5.05
N SER A 26 -21.57 -0.74 6.36
CA SER A 26 -22.40 0.34 6.92
C SER A 26 -21.59 1.60 7.25
N ASP A 27 -20.36 1.42 7.71
CA ASP A 27 -19.48 2.52 8.11
C ASP A 27 -18.01 2.12 7.93
N VAL A 28 -17.16 3.11 7.60
CA VAL A 28 -15.71 2.96 7.50
C VAL A 28 -15.04 4.16 8.14
N THR A 29 -14.24 3.93 9.18
CA THR A 29 -13.39 4.94 9.81
C THR A 29 -11.93 4.66 9.45
N VAL A 30 -11.27 5.62 8.78
CA VAL A 30 -9.89 5.49 8.28
C VAL A 30 -8.90 6.13 9.26
N TYR A 31 -7.83 5.41 9.59
CA TYR A 31 -6.74 5.86 10.45
C TYR A 31 -5.42 5.90 9.67
N LEU A 32 -4.36 6.46 10.28
CA LEU A 32 -3.01 6.49 9.71
C LEU A 32 -2.47 5.07 9.41
N SER A 33 -2.86 4.08 10.22
CA SER A 33 -2.42 2.69 10.07
C SER A 33 -3.62 1.75 10.08
N GLY A 34 -4.39 1.78 8.99
CA GLY A 34 -5.51 0.87 8.76
C GLY A 34 -6.87 1.55 8.81
N ALA A 35 -7.92 0.73 8.81
CA ALA A 35 -9.29 1.21 8.84
C ALA A 35 -10.16 0.27 9.70
N GLN A 36 -11.08 0.86 10.45
CA GLN A 36 -12.14 0.12 11.10
C GLN A 36 -13.34 0.05 10.15
N VAL A 37 -13.82 -1.16 9.87
CA VAL A 37 -14.93 -1.41 8.94
C VAL A 37 -16.08 -2.05 9.69
N THR A 38 -17.23 -1.39 9.70
CA THR A 38 -18.45 -1.91 10.32
C THR A 38 -19.37 -2.48 9.24
N ARG A 39 -19.70 -3.76 9.35
CA ARG A 39 -20.59 -4.47 8.43
C ARG A 39 -21.87 -4.91 9.13
N THR A 40 -22.97 -4.89 8.40
CA THR A 40 -24.28 -5.35 8.88
C THR A 40 -24.77 -6.52 8.04
N ALA A 41 -25.45 -7.45 8.71
CA ALA A 41 -26.04 -8.65 8.11
C ALA A 41 -27.39 -8.92 8.77
N THR A 42 -28.42 -9.17 7.95
CA THR A 42 -29.73 -9.59 8.46
C THR A 42 -29.93 -11.07 8.18
N ILE A 43 -29.98 -11.86 9.25
CA ILE A 43 -29.99 -13.33 9.18
C ILE A 43 -31.23 -13.86 9.89
N LYS A 44 -31.88 -14.87 9.29
CA LYS A 44 -32.92 -15.65 9.95
C LYS A 44 -32.26 -16.79 10.71
N LEU A 45 -32.23 -16.70 12.03
CA LEU A 45 -31.61 -17.70 12.89
C LEU A 45 -32.60 -18.84 13.22
N PRO A 46 -32.36 -20.08 12.77
CA PRO A 46 -33.15 -21.23 13.20
C PRO A 46 -32.74 -21.66 14.62
N VAL A 47 -33.60 -22.46 15.27
CA VAL A 47 -33.33 -22.99 16.60
C VAL A 47 -32.23 -24.05 16.52
N GLY A 48 -31.19 -23.95 17.36
CA GLY A 48 -30.09 -24.91 17.44
C GLY A 48 -28.73 -24.25 17.20
N THR A 49 -27.73 -25.07 16.86
CA THR A 49 -26.39 -24.60 16.48
C THR A 49 -26.33 -24.38 14.98
N THR A 50 -25.93 -23.18 14.57
CA THR A 50 -25.77 -22.81 13.17
C THR A 50 -24.44 -22.15 12.92
N GLU A 51 -23.87 -22.42 11.75
CA GLU A 51 -22.65 -21.78 11.27
C GLU A 51 -22.98 -20.79 10.15
N PHE A 52 -22.34 -19.62 10.18
CA PHE A 52 -22.45 -18.59 9.15
C PHE A 52 -21.06 -18.17 8.70
N THR A 53 -20.85 -18.14 7.38
CA THR A 53 -19.58 -17.74 6.76
C THR A 53 -19.74 -16.36 6.13
N PHE A 54 -18.87 -15.43 6.48
CA PHE A 54 -18.83 -14.09 5.89
C PHE A 54 -17.59 -13.95 5.01
N ASP A 55 -17.77 -13.61 3.75
CA ASP A 55 -16.69 -13.45 2.76
C ASP A 55 -16.44 -11.98 2.40
N LYS A 56 -15.46 -11.75 1.51
CA LYS A 56 -15.09 -10.40 1.03
C LYS A 56 -14.71 -9.45 2.18
N LEU A 57 -14.01 -10.00 3.16
CA LEU A 57 -13.35 -9.29 4.24
C LEU A 57 -11.89 -9.02 3.85
N SER A 58 -11.26 -8.04 4.49
CA SER A 58 -9.85 -7.76 4.25
C SER A 58 -8.99 -8.96 4.70
N PRO A 59 -8.00 -9.39 3.91
CA PRO A 59 -7.07 -10.45 4.33
C PRO A 59 -6.12 -9.98 5.45
N TYR A 60 -6.04 -8.67 5.70
CA TYR A 60 -5.19 -8.07 6.72
C TYR A 60 -5.93 -7.76 8.04
N ILE A 61 -7.06 -8.42 8.29
CA ILE A 61 -7.77 -8.28 9.57
C ILE A 61 -6.91 -8.80 10.71
N GLN A 62 -6.88 -8.05 11.81
CA GLN A 62 -6.34 -8.54 13.07
C GLN A 62 -7.39 -9.41 13.74
N GLU A 63 -7.14 -10.70 13.92
CA GLU A 63 -8.14 -11.64 14.48
C GLU A 63 -8.68 -11.19 15.84
N ALA A 64 -7.80 -10.65 16.70
CA ALA A 64 -8.17 -10.13 18.01
C ALA A 64 -9.05 -8.86 17.98
N SER A 65 -9.17 -8.18 16.83
CA SER A 65 -10.03 -7.00 16.68
C SER A 65 -11.44 -7.33 16.19
N ILE A 66 -11.73 -8.59 15.87
CA ILE A 66 -13.04 -9.02 15.42
C ILE A 66 -14.04 -8.91 16.58
N GLN A 67 -15.05 -8.06 16.40
CA GLN A 67 -16.14 -7.88 17.35
C GLN A 67 -17.47 -8.11 16.66
N VAL A 68 -18.34 -8.86 17.34
CA VAL A 68 -19.70 -9.17 16.85
C VAL A 68 -20.71 -8.65 17.87
N SER A 69 -21.64 -7.84 17.40
CA SER A 69 -22.67 -7.19 18.20
C SER A 69 -24.06 -7.42 17.58
N GLY A 70 -25.12 -7.14 18.34
CA GLY A 70 -26.49 -7.28 17.85
C GLY A 70 -27.07 -8.70 17.95
N LEU A 71 -26.44 -9.55 18.77
CA LEU A 71 -26.94 -10.88 19.10
C LEU A 71 -28.08 -10.71 20.11
N LYS A 72 -29.32 -10.97 19.66
CA LYS A 72 -30.53 -10.86 20.50
C LYS A 72 -30.56 -11.99 21.53
N SER A 73 -31.24 -13.09 21.21
CA SER A 73 -31.35 -14.28 22.06
C SER A 73 -30.35 -15.37 21.69
N ALA A 74 -29.24 -15.00 21.03
CA ALA A 74 -28.24 -15.92 20.51
C ALA A 74 -26.91 -15.73 21.25
N SER A 75 -26.11 -16.79 21.35
CA SER A 75 -24.76 -16.74 21.90
C SER A 75 -23.75 -17.20 20.84
N ILE A 76 -22.53 -16.66 20.91
CA ILE A 76 -21.42 -17.07 20.05
C ILE A 76 -20.76 -18.29 20.68
N LEU A 77 -20.70 -19.40 19.93
CA LEU A 77 -19.94 -20.58 20.35
C LEU A 77 -18.44 -20.44 20.00
N SER A 78 -18.15 -20.01 18.77
CA SER A 78 -16.79 -19.85 18.27
C SER A 78 -16.77 -18.86 17.10
N ILE A 79 -15.63 -18.18 16.91
CA ILE A 79 -15.32 -17.39 15.72
C ILE A 79 -14.07 -18.03 15.11
N ASN A 80 -14.13 -18.37 13.83
CA ASN A 80 -12.98 -18.85 13.08
C ASN A 80 -12.68 -17.86 11.96
N PHE A 81 -11.42 -17.44 11.86
CA PHE A 81 -10.92 -16.62 10.76
C PHE A 81 -10.00 -17.45 9.87
N GLY A 82 -10.16 -17.33 8.56
CA GLY A 82 -9.34 -18.04 7.59
C GLY A 82 -9.21 -17.26 6.28
N ILE A 83 -8.00 -17.26 5.71
CA ILE A 83 -7.73 -16.64 4.42
C ILE A 83 -7.85 -17.70 3.33
N ASN A 84 -8.74 -17.46 2.36
CA ASN A 84 -8.84 -18.31 1.18
C ASN A 84 -7.84 -17.87 0.11
N TYR A 85 -6.70 -18.56 0.04
CA TYR A 85 -5.65 -18.29 -0.95
C TYR A 85 -5.97 -18.81 -2.37
N LEU A 86 -6.96 -19.69 -2.51
CA LEU A 86 -7.35 -20.28 -3.81
C LEU A 86 -8.28 -19.35 -4.59
N SER A 87 -8.99 -18.45 -3.91
CA SER A 87 -9.83 -17.44 -4.53
C SER A 87 -9.03 -16.16 -4.80
N LYS A 88 -8.75 -15.89 -6.08
CA LYS A 88 -8.21 -14.58 -6.48
C LYS A 88 -9.30 -13.54 -6.24
N GLN A 89 -9.10 -12.64 -5.27
CA GLN A 89 -9.97 -11.49 -5.11
C GLN A 89 -9.86 -10.67 -6.39
N ASN A 90 -10.98 -10.47 -7.09
CA ASN A 90 -11.02 -9.59 -8.25
C ASN A 90 -10.66 -8.18 -7.74
N GLN A 91 -9.42 -7.75 -8.01
CA GLN A 91 -9.07 -6.35 -7.88
C GLN A 91 -10.02 -5.61 -8.84
N THR A 92 -10.78 -4.66 -8.30
CA THR A 92 -11.64 -3.82 -9.14
C THR A 92 -10.73 -3.04 -10.09
N GLU A 93 -11.13 -2.78 -11.33
CA GLU A 93 -10.37 -1.96 -12.30
C GLU A 93 -9.87 -0.63 -11.68
N SER A 94 -10.63 -0.06 -10.76
CA SER A 94 -10.24 1.14 -10.01
C SER A 94 -9.01 0.94 -9.12
N VAL A 95 -8.86 -0.24 -8.49
CA VAL A 95 -7.71 -0.56 -7.63
C VAL A 95 -6.44 -0.70 -8.46
N GLU A 96 -6.52 -1.34 -9.63
CA GLU A 96 -5.39 -1.46 -10.56
C GLU A 96 -4.97 -0.07 -11.07
N ALA A 97 -5.93 0.78 -11.45
CA ALA A 97 -5.64 2.14 -11.88
C ALA A 97 -4.95 2.98 -10.79
N PHE A 98 -5.37 2.86 -9.52
CA PHE A 98 -4.69 3.55 -8.42
C PHE A 98 -3.29 2.99 -8.15
N GLN A 99 -3.07 1.68 -8.27
CA GLN A 99 -1.75 1.08 -8.13
C GLN A 99 -0.79 1.57 -9.22
N ASP A 100 -1.25 1.67 -10.46
CA ASP A 100 -0.46 2.20 -11.57
C ASP A 100 -0.12 3.68 -11.36
N GLN A 101 -1.06 4.47 -10.83
CA GLN A 101 -0.81 5.88 -10.47
C GLN A 101 0.25 6.00 -9.36
N ILE A 102 0.14 5.21 -8.29
CA ILE A 102 1.12 5.18 -7.20
C ILE A 102 2.50 4.82 -7.76
N LYS A 103 2.58 3.79 -8.59
CA LYS A 103 3.84 3.38 -9.23
C LYS A 103 4.42 4.50 -10.09
N SER A 104 3.60 5.17 -10.90
CA SER A 104 4.06 6.30 -11.72
C SER A 104 4.59 7.47 -10.88
N PHE A 105 3.97 7.78 -9.74
CA PHE A 105 4.48 8.82 -8.84
C PHE A 105 5.79 8.41 -8.17
N LEU A 106 5.91 7.15 -7.73
CA LEU A 106 7.17 6.63 -7.19
C LEU A 106 8.31 6.68 -8.20
N ASP A 107 8.05 6.31 -9.47
CA ASP A 107 9.04 6.39 -10.55
C ASP A 107 9.49 7.84 -10.78
N LYS A 108 8.57 8.81 -10.73
CA LYS A 108 8.89 10.24 -10.86
C LYS A 108 9.71 10.76 -9.67
N ILE A 109 9.37 10.34 -8.45
CA ILE A 109 10.15 10.67 -7.25
C ILE A 109 11.58 10.13 -7.38
N GLN A 110 11.74 8.89 -7.82
CA GLN A 110 13.05 8.28 -8.03
C GLN A 110 13.87 9.03 -9.07
N MET A 111 13.26 9.44 -10.19
CA MET A 111 13.96 10.24 -11.20
C MET A 111 14.49 11.57 -10.64
N GLU A 112 13.71 12.27 -9.82
CA GLU A 112 14.17 13.51 -9.19
C GLU A 112 15.27 13.26 -8.14
N ASP A 113 15.21 12.14 -7.41
CA ASP A 113 16.28 11.73 -6.49
C ASP A 113 17.59 11.41 -7.22
N ASP A 114 17.51 10.72 -8.36
CA ASP A 114 18.69 10.44 -9.20
C ASP A 114 19.32 11.73 -9.75
N LEU A 115 18.51 12.72 -10.13
CA LEU A 115 18.99 14.04 -10.55
C LEU A 115 19.70 14.78 -9.41
N ILE A 116 19.10 14.78 -8.22
CA ILE A 116 19.70 15.40 -7.02
C ILE A 116 21.03 14.72 -6.68
N ALA A 117 21.09 13.39 -6.74
CA ALA A 117 22.32 12.63 -6.52
C ALA A 117 23.41 13.05 -7.52
N GLY A 118 23.10 13.09 -8.81
CA GLY A 118 24.05 13.52 -9.85
C GLY A 118 24.59 14.94 -9.63
N PHE A 119 23.72 15.90 -9.27
CA PHE A 119 24.14 17.27 -8.95
C PHE A 119 25.00 17.36 -7.68
N ASN A 120 24.74 16.53 -6.67
CA ASN A 120 25.56 16.46 -5.48
C ASN A 120 26.93 15.83 -5.75
N GLU A 121 26.99 14.81 -6.61
CA GLU A 121 28.25 14.22 -7.09
C GLU A 121 29.09 15.27 -7.81
N GLU A 122 28.48 16.02 -8.73
CA GLU A 122 29.16 17.11 -9.44
C GLU A 122 29.66 18.18 -8.46
N LEU A 123 28.82 18.59 -7.50
CA LEU A 123 29.22 19.53 -6.46
C LEU A 123 30.43 19.00 -5.69
N SER A 124 30.44 17.72 -5.30
CA SER A 124 31.55 17.09 -4.59
C SER A 124 32.85 17.14 -5.39
N VAL A 125 32.80 16.85 -6.70
CA VAL A 125 33.95 16.94 -7.60
C VAL A 125 34.47 18.38 -7.68
N ILE A 126 33.58 19.35 -7.89
CA ILE A 126 33.92 20.77 -7.95
C ILE A 126 34.55 21.23 -6.63
N GLN A 127 33.98 20.81 -5.50
CA GLN A 127 34.45 21.21 -4.18
C GLN A 127 35.84 20.62 -3.84
N SER A 128 36.10 19.38 -4.26
CA SER A 128 37.38 18.69 -4.06
C SER A 128 38.50 19.28 -4.90
N ASN A 129 38.17 19.90 -6.04
CA ASN A 129 39.11 20.55 -6.95
C ASN A 129 39.34 22.05 -6.65
N ARG A 130 38.90 22.56 -5.49
CA ARG A 130 39.08 23.97 -5.09
C ARG A 130 40.52 24.37 -4.73
N HIS A 131 41.50 23.48 -4.88
CA HIS A 131 42.89 23.80 -4.62
C HIS A 131 43.47 24.65 -5.78
N LEU A 132 43.86 25.90 -5.47
CA LEU A 132 44.43 26.83 -6.43
C LEU A 132 45.94 26.98 -6.18
N GLY A 133 46.74 26.40 -7.08
CA GLY A 133 48.20 26.44 -7.02
C GLY A 133 48.82 25.28 -6.25
N ASN A 134 50.12 25.11 -6.40
CA ASN A 134 50.98 24.25 -5.58
C ASN A 134 52.21 25.06 -5.17
N ASP A 135 53.10 24.54 -4.32
CA ASP A 135 54.32 25.24 -3.85
C ASP A 135 55.22 25.76 -5.00
N SER A 136 54.97 25.35 -6.25
CA SER A 136 55.73 25.69 -7.45
C SER A 136 54.99 26.57 -8.47
N GLN A 137 53.70 26.90 -8.28
CA GLN A 137 52.91 27.68 -9.25
C GLN A 137 52.20 28.87 -8.59
N VAL A 138 52.71 30.08 -8.84
CA VAL A 138 52.04 31.34 -8.49
C VAL A 138 50.83 31.54 -9.39
N VAL A 139 49.64 31.47 -8.82
CA VAL A 139 48.38 31.76 -9.53
C VAL A 139 48.30 33.27 -9.76
N ASN A 140 48.24 33.71 -11.03
CA ASN A 140 48.06 35.12 -11.34
C ASN A 140 46.62 35.58 -11.04
N LEU A 141 46.44 36.89 -10.83
CA LEU A 141 45.15 37.47 -10.45
C LEU A 141 44.04 37.22 -11.49
N GLU A 142 44.41 37.17 -12.77
CA GLU A 142 43.46 36.95 -13.87
C GLU A 142 42.84 35.54 -13.82
N LYS A 143 43.67 34.51 -13.60
CA LYS A 143 43.21 33.13 -13.41
C LYS A 143 42.34 33.01 -12.16
N LEU A 144 42.72 33.65 -11.06
CA LEU A 144 41.94 33.63 -9.82
C LEU A 144 40.52 34.20 -10.03
N LYS A 145 40.40 35.29 -10.78
CA LYS A 145 39.10 35.86 -11.16
C LYS A 145 38.27 34.86 -11.97
N GLN A 146 38.85 34.28 -13.02
CA GLN A 146 38.17 33.29 -13.87
C GLN A 146 37.68 32.08 -13.08
N PHE A 147 38.50 31.53 -12.18
CA PHE A 147 38.10 30.43 -11.30
C PHE A 147 36.94 30.83 -10.40
N THR A 148 37.06 31.98 -9.72
CA THR A 148 36.02 32.44 -8.78
C THR A 148 34.68 32.67 -9.50
N ASP A 149 34.72 33.22 -10.71
CA ASP A 149 33.53 33.42 -11.53
C ASP A 149 32.90 32.10 -11.97
N TYR A 150 33.70 31.13 -12.41
CA TYR A 150 33.22 29.79 -12.76
C TYR A 150 32.57 29.09 -11.56
N TYR A 151 33.26 29.03 -10.41
CA TYR A 151 32.75 28.37 -9.21
C TYR A 151 31.45 29.03 -8.72
N ARG A 152 31.40 30.37 -8.69
CA ARG A 152 30.19 31.10 -8.28
C ARG A 152 29.02 30.76 -9.19
N THR A 153 29.20 30.84 -10.51
CA THR A 153 28.13 30.56 -11.48
C THR A 153 27.69 29.10 -11.39
N ARG A 154 28.62 28.15 -11.49
CA ARG A 154 28.28 26.73 -11.55
C ARG A 154 27.67 26.19 -10.25
N ILE A 155 28.20 26.60 -9.08
CA ILE A 155 27.63 26.19 -7.79
C ILE A 155 26.21 26.75 -7.62
N THR A 156 25.97 27.98 -8.09
CA THR A 156 24.62 28.58 -8.03
C THR A 156 23.63 27.85 -8.93
N GLU A 157 24.04 27.46 -10.14
CA GLU A 157 23.24 26.65 -11.07
C GLU A 157 22.90 25.27 -10.47
N ILE A 158 23.89 24.59 -9.90
CA ILE A 158 23.72 23.28 -9.25
C ILE A 158 22.73 23.39 -8.10
N LYS A 159 22.93 24.35 -7.18
CA LYS A 159 22.04 24.56 -6.04
C LYS A 159 20.61 24.93 -6.46
N SER A 160 20.47 25.74 -7.50
CA SER A 160 19.16 26.09 -8.05
C SER A 160 18.45 24.87 -8.67
N SER A 161 19.20 24.01 -9.35
CA SER A 161 18.68 22.78 -9.96
C SER A 161 18.24 21.77 -8.89
N ILE A 162 19.05 21.57 -7.84
CA ILE A 162 18.69 20.73 -6.69
C ILE A 162 17.39 21.21 -6.06
N TYR A 163 17.27 22.51 -5.77
CA TYR A 163 16.06 23.08 -5.18
C TYR A 163 14.81 22.90 -6.08
N ALA A 164 14.98 23.02 -7.40
CA ALA A 164 13.89 22.78 -8.34
C ALA A 164 13.44 21.31 -8.34
N SER A 165 14.36 20.36 -8.28
CA SER A 165 14.06 18.93 -8.17
C SER A 165 13.41 18.57 -6.83
N GLU A 166 13.88 19.12 -5.71
CA GLU A 166 13.24 18.94 -4.40
C GLU A 166 11.79 19.43 -4.39
N LYS A 167 11.51 20.57 -5.02
CA LYS A 167 10.14 21.11 -5.14
C LYS A 167 9.25 20.19 -5.98
N LYS A 168 9.76 19.61 -7.07
CA LYS A 168 9.00 18.66 -7.89
C LYS A 168 8.73 17.37 -7.14
N LYS A 169 9.72 16.82 -6.44
CA LYS A 169 9.56 15.65 -5.59
C LYS A 169 8.47 15.85 -4.55
N HIS A 170 8.46 16.98 -3.86
CA HIS A 170 7.39 17.33 -2.90
C HIS A 170 6.01 17.44 -3.53
N SER A 171 5.89 17.76 -4.82
CA SER A 171 4.59 17.81 -5.49
C SER A 171 4.00 16.43 -5.82
N PHE A 172 4.81 15.37 -5.73
CA PHE A 172 4.39 13.98 -5.95
C PHE A 172 4.09 13.22 -4.65
N GLN A 173 4.32 13.84 -3.49
CA GLN A 173 4.04 13.31 -2.15
C GLN A 173 2.74 13.88 -1.59
#